data_AF-A0A258UIR5-F1
#
_entry.id   AF-A0A258UIR5-F1
#
_cell.length_a   1.000
_cell.length_b   1.000
_cell.length_c   1.000
_cell.angle_alpha   90.00
_cell.angle_beta   90.00
_cell.angle_gamma   90.00
#
_symmetry.space_group_name_H-M   'P 1'
#
loop_
_entity.id
_entity.type
_entity.pdbx_description
1 polymer ?
#
loop_
_entity_poly.entity_id
_entity_poly.type
_entity_poly.pdbx_seq_one_letter_code
_entity_poly.pdbx_strand_id
1 'polypeptide(L)' 'MIFGQPERPAFCASLQPSLEMCGESQTQAFAWLTRLEQLTQPTLPDSLEQLPLVANQRQVP' A
#
# COMPACT_ATOMS: atom_id res chain seq x y z
N MET A 1 -6.26 5.82 11.25
CA MET A 1 -6.13 4.40 11.64
C MET A 1 -7.50 3.75 11.43
N ILE A 2 -7.69 2.95 10.36
CA ILE A 2 -8.99 2.35 9.98
C ILE A 2 -9.04 0.83 10.24
N PHE A 3 -7.91 0.22 10.56
CA PHE A 3 -7.82 -1.21 10.84
C PHE A 3 -8.32 -1.51 12.26
N GLY A 4 -9.20 -2.50 12.42
CA GLY A 4 -9.76 -2.91 13.71
C GLY A 4 -11.00 -2.13 14.18
N GLN A 5 -11.42 -1.11 13.43
CA GLN A 5 -12.62 -0.32 13.70
C GLN A 5 -13.89 -1.06 13.26
N PRO A 6 -15.00 -1.01 14.02
CA PRO A 6 -16.27 -1.65 13.65
C PRO A 6 -16.89 -1.03 12.40
N GLU A 7 -16.56 0.22 12.06
CA GLU A 7 -17.00 0.89 10.84
C GLU A 7 -16.33 0.32 9.58
N ARG A 8 -15.23 -0.44 9.72
CA ARG A 8 -14.60 -1.14 8.59
C ARG A 8 -15.52 -2.29 8.15
N PRO A 9 -16.08 -2.26 6.93
CA PRO A 9 -16.96 -3.33 6.47
C PRO A 9 -16.24 -4.68 6.49
N ALA A 10 -16.97 -5.74 6.86
CA ALA A 10 -16.41 -7.09 6.96
C ALA A 10 -15.72 -7.56 5.66
N PHE A 11 -16.22 -7.12 4.49
CA PHE A 11 -15.62 -7.49 3.21
C PHE A 11 -14.18 -6.99 3.04
N CYS A 12 -13.82 -5.86 3.69
CA CYS A 12 -12.47 -5.33 3.63
C CYS A 12 -11.45 -6.27 4.32
N ALA A 13 -11.92 -7.19 5.16
CA ALA A 13 -11.09 -8.25 5.75
C ALA A 13 -11.11 -9.55 4.92
N SER A 14 -12.10 -9.72 4.03
CA SER A 14 -12.20 -10.90 3.17
C SER A 14 -11.57 -10.73 1.79
N LEU A 15 -11.09 -9.53 1.44
CA LEU A 15 -10.44 -9.27 0.16
C LEU A 15 -9.14 -10.09 0.06
N GLN A 16 -9.15 -11.10 -0.80
CA GLN A 16 -7.97 -11.90 -1.14
C GLN A 16 -7.29 -11.29 -2.38
N PRO A 17 -5.95 -11.31 -2.45
CA PRO A 17 -5.27 -10.92 -3.66
C PRO A 17 -5.55 -11.92 -4.80
N SER A 18 -5.67 -11.41 -6.03
CA SER A 18 -5.89 -12.25 -7.22
C SER A 18 -4.56 -12.67 -7.86
N LEU A 19 -4.60 -13.69 -8.72
CA LEU A 19 -3.44 -14.12 -9.51
C LEU A 19 -2.90 -12.99 -10.40
N GLU A 20 -3.77 -12.14 -10.94
CA GLU A 20 -3.39 -10.96 -11.72
C GLU A 20 -2.54 -9.98 -10.91
N MET A 21 -2.80 -9.87 -9.59
CA MET A 21 -2.05 -8.98 -8.70
C MET A 21 -0.76 -9.60 -8.17
N CYS A 22 -0.76 -10.90 -7.85
CA CYS A 22 0.35 -11.56 -7.17
C CYS A 22 1.28 -12.36 -8.09
N GLY A 23 0.81 -12.80 -9.26
CA GLY A 23 1.51 -13.79 -10.07
C GLY A 23 1.72 -15.11 -9.31
N GLU A 24 2.69 -15.91 -9.77
CA GLU A 24 2.98 -17.23 -9.20
C GLU A 24 4.04 -17.20 -8.09
N SER A 25 4.64 -16.04 -7.82
CA SER A 25 5.69 -15.91 -6.81
C SER A 25 5.69 -14.55 -6.13
N GLN A 26 6.25 -14.51 -4.93
CA GLN A 26 6.46 -13.27 -4.17
C GLN A 26 7.24 -12.22 -4.99
N THR A 27 8.26 -12.64 -5.75
CA THR A 27 9.04 -11.74 -6.60
C THR A 27 8.18 -11.08 -7.68
N GLN A 28 7.25 -11.82 -8.29
CA GLN A 28 6.33 -11.26 -9.29
C GLN A 28 5.36 -10.26 -8.65
N ALA A 29 4.81 -10.59 -7.47
CA ALA A 29 3.95 -9.68 -6.72
C ALA A 29 4.64 -8.35 -6.42
N PHE A 30 5.88 -8.38 -5.93
CA PHE A 30 6.64 -7.16 -5.64
C PHE A 30 6.94 -6.36 -6.90
N ALA A 31 7.34 -7.01 -8.00
CA ALA A 31 7.56 -6.32 -9.27
C ALA A 31 6.29 -5.59 -9.77
N TRP A 32 5.12 -6.21 -9.59
CA TRP A 32 3.83 -5.61 -9.92
C TRP A 32 3.50 -4.39 -9.03
N LEU A 33 3.63 -4.55 -7.71
CA LEU A 33 3.38 -3.45 -6.75
C LEU A 33 4.32 -2.26 -7.01
N THR A 34 5.62 -2.49 -7.22
CA THR A 34 6.59 -1.43 -7.54
C THR A 34 6.19 -0.67 -8.81
N ARG A 35 5.68 -1.37 -9.83
CA ARG A 35 5.19 -0.70 -11.04
C ARG A 35 3.99 0.19 -10.75
N LEU A 36 3.03 -0.28 -9.95
CA LEU A 36 1.85 0.52 -9.58
C LEU A 36 2.25 1.75 -8.78
N GLU A 37 3.12 1.61 -7.78
CA GLU A 37 3.63 2.71 -6.98
C GLU A 37 4.23 3.81 -7.86
N GLN A 38 5.03 3.45 -8.87
CA GLN A 38 5.60 4.39 -9.84
C GLN A 38 4.53 5.11 -10.68
N LEU A 39 3.53 4.37 -11.16
CA LEU A 39 2.46 4.91 -11.99
C LEU A 39 1.51 5.81 -11.21
N THR A 40 1.33 5.56 -9.91
CA THR A 40 0.40 6.32 -9.05
C THR A 40 1.12 7.26 -8.09
N GLN A 41 2.39 7.61 -8.35
CA GLN A 41 3.11 8.55 -7.48
C GLN A 41 2.36 9.89 -7.41
N PRO A 42 2.15 10.42 -6.20
CA PRO A 42 1.54 11.73 -6.04
C PRO A 42 2.49 12.80 -6.58
N THR A 43 1.96 13.74 -7.37
CA THR A 43 2.80 14.80 -7.98
C THR A 43 3.26 15.88 -7.00
N LEU A 44 2.61 16.00 -5.82
CA LEU A 44 2.79 16.99 -4.74
C LEU A 44 2.77 18.50 -5.14
N PRO A 45 2.22 19.42 -4.30
CA PRO A 45 1.58 19.20 -2.99
C PRO A 45 0.17 19.83 -2.86
N ASP A 46 -0.68 19.26 -2.00
CA ASP A 46 -1.76 20.06 -1.39
C ASP A 46 -1.97 19.81 0.12
N SER A 47 -1.07 19.06 0.78
CA SER A 47 -1.00 19.00 2.25
C SER A 47 0.37 18.48 2.72
N LEU A 48 1.45 19.21 2.39
CA LEU A 48 2.76 19.04 3.03
C LEU A 48 2.88 19.77 4.37
N GLU A 49 1.80 20.33 4.91
CA GLU A 49 1.88 21.14 6.15
C GLU A 49 1.91 20.34 7.45
N GLN A 50 1.80 19.00 7.45
CA GLN A 50 1.86 18.22 8.71
C GLN A 50 2.58 16.88 8.54
N LEU A 51 3.93 16.91 8.50
CA LEU A 51 4.79 16.30 9.54
C LEU A 51 6.24 16.06 9.04
N PRO A 52 7.25 16.34 9.88
CA PRO A 52 8.66 16.02 9.65
C PRO A 52 9.00 14.54 9.90
N LEU A 53 8.14 13.60 9.47
CA LEU A 53 8.20 12.19 9.90
C LEU A 53 8.34 11.16 8.77
N VAL A 54 8.95 11.50 7.63
CA VAL A 54 9.49 10.47 6.70
C VAL A 54 10.84 9.91 7.21
N ALA A 55 11.10 9.98 8.51
CA ALA A 55 12.25 9.39 9.19
C ALA A 55 12.01 7.94 9.64
N ASN A 56 11.02 7.24 9.06
CA ASN A 56 10.75 5.85 9.39
C ASN A 56 10.43 5.01 8.15
N GLN A 57 11.32 5.08 7.16
CA GLN A 57 11.57 3.93 6.28
C GLN A 57 12.10 2.80 7.17
N ARG A 58 11.19 2.13 7.90
CA ARG A 58 11.52 0.87 8.59
C ARG A 58 11.99 -0.08 7.50
N GLN A 59 13.28 -0.31 7.49
CA GLN A 59 13.96 -1.39 6.81
C GLN A 59 13.06 -2.64 6.88
N VAL A 60 12.49 -3.03 5.74
CA VAL A 60 11.92 -4.36 5.58
C VAL A 60 13.14 -5.30 5.50
N PRO A 61 13.22 -6.38 6.30
CA PRO A 61 14.30 -7.36 6.16
C PRO A 61 14.30 -8.00 4.77
#